data_AF-A0A7C9PLY6-F1
#
_entry.id   AF-A0A7C9PLY6-F1
#
_cell.length_a   1.000
_cell.length_b   1.000
_cell.length_c   1.000
_cell.angle_alpha   90.00
_cell.angle_beta   90.00
_cell.angle_gamma   90.00
#
_symmetry.space_group_name_H-M   'P 1'
#
loop_
_entity.id
_entity.type
_entity.pdbx_description
1 polymer ?
#
loop_
_entity_poly.entity_id
_entity_poly.type
_entity_poly.pdbx_seq_one_letter_code
_entity_poly.pdbx_strand_id
1 'polypeptide(L)'
;MELLFVVLIAFAIGLGAHYLLPHRASTGSMLSASVAAAVSSLVWVALLWAGLTFDGGWIWVISLVVGGAVALALSIVLPRRRAASDAALFTRLAKA
;
A
#
# COMPACT_ATOMS: atom_id res chain seq x y z
N MET A 1 -16.39 -11.99 10.34
CA MET A 1 -16.42 -10.52 10.52
C MET A 1 -15.02 -9.93 10.55
N GLU A 2 -14.02 -10.64 11.10
CA GLU A 2 -12.60 -10.23 11.19
C GLU A 2 -11.97 -9.65 9.91
N LEU A 3 -12.27 -10.21 8.73
CA LEU A 3 -11.68 -9.73 7.47
C LEU A 3 -11.99 -8.25 7.22
N LEU A 4 -13.22 -7.80 7.49
CA LEU A 4 -13.61 -6.41 7.29
C LEU A 4 -12.78 -5.49 8.20
N PHE A 5 -12.59 -5.88 9.45
CA PHE A 5 -11.78 -5.11 10.41
C PHE A 5 -10.31 -5.05 9.99
N VAL A 6 -9.70 -6.17 9.56
CA VAL A 6 -8.31 -6.16 9.06
C VAL A 6 -8.17 -5.21 7.88
N VAL A 7 -9.11 -5.24 6.93
CA VAL A 7 -9.06 -4.41 5.73
C VAL A 7 -9.24 -2.93 6.09
N LEU A 8 -10.15 -2.61 7.01
CA LEU A 8 -10.38 -1.25 7.46
C LEU A 8 -9.16 -0.68 8.21
N ILE A 9 -8.56 -1.48 9.10
CA ILE A 9 -7.36 -1.10 9.85
C ILE A 9 -6.18 -0.93 8.89
N ALA A 10 -5.99 -1.85 7.95
CA ALA A 10 -4.97 -1.73 6.92
C ALA A 10 -5.17 -0.47 6.07
N PHE A 11 -6.41 -0.16 5.69
CA PHE A 11 -6.75 1.06 4.95
C PHE A 11 -6.37 2.31 5.76
N ALA A 12 -6.73 2.37 7.05
CA ALA A 12 -6.38 3.48 7.93
C ALA A 12 -4.86 3.63 8.10
N ILE A 13 -4.12 2.52 8.25
CA ILE A 13 -2.66 2.51 8.30
C ILE A 13 -2.06 3.03 6.99
N GLY A 14 -2.55 2.56 5.85
CA GLY A 14 -2.09 3.01 4.53
C GLY A 14 -2.37 4.50 4.29
N LEU A 15 -3.49 5.01 4.81
CA LEU A 15 -3.80 6.44 4.77
C LEU A 15 -2.87 7.24 5.69
N GLY A 16 -2.65 6.78 6.93
CA GLY A 16 -1.70 7.40 7.86
C GLY A 16 -0.28 7.45 7.31
N ALA A 17 0.19 6.36 6.69
CA ALA A 17 1.50 6.29 6.04
C ALA A 17 1.66 7.33 4.91
N HIS A 18 0.59 7.63 4.16
CA HIS A 18 0.62 8.66 3.13
C HIS A 18 0.86 10.06 3.71
N TYR A 19 0.18 10.38 4.82
CA TYR A 19 0.32 11.70 5.46
C TYR A 19 1.67 11.91 6.13
N LEU A 20 2.33 10.84 6.58
CA LEU A 20 3.66 10.88 7.18
C LEU A 20 4.79 11.03 6.14
N LEU A 21 4.55 10.74 4.86
CA LEU A 21 5.59 10.75 3.84
C LEU A 21 5.78 12.13 3.16
N PRO A 22 7.03 12.56 2.87
CA PRO A 22 7.31 13.91 2.35
C PRO A 22 6.84 14.21 0.91
N HIS A 23 6.39 13.21 0.15
CA HIS A 23 6.11 13.34 -1.30
C HIS A 23 4.61 13.25 -1.66
N ARG A 24 3.72 13.53 -0.70
CA ARG A 24 2.26 13.44 -0.81
C ARG A 24 1.63 14.16 -2.01
N ALA A 25 2.24 15.22 -2.53
CA ALA A 25 1.69 15.97 -3.68
C ALA A 25 1.76 15.21 -5.03
N SER A 26 2.61 14.18 -5.12
CA SER A 26 2.88 13.46 -6.39
C SER A 26 2.07 12.16 -6.57
N THR A 27 1.37 11.72 -5.51
CA THR A 27 0.66 10.45 -5.46
C THR A 27 -0.74 10.67 -4.91
N GLY A 28 -1.77 10.06 -5.51
CA GLY A 28 -3.12 10.17 -5.00
C GLY A 28 -3.22 9.66 -3.56
N SER A 29 -3.88 10.42 -2.68
CA SER A 29 -4.00 10.12 -1.25
C SER A 29 -4.63 8.76 -0.94
N MET A 30 -5.48 8.27 -1.84
CA MET A 30 -6.13 6.96 -1.69
C MET A 30 -5.27 5.80 -2.18
N LEU A 31 -4.19 6.03 -2.94
CA LEU A 31 -3.43 4.93 -3.54
C LEU A 31 -2.80 4.02 -2.49
N SER A 32 -2.11 4.60 -1.49
CA SER A 32 -1.50 3.83 -0.41
C SER A 32 -2.54 3.08 0.42
N ALA A 33 -3.67 3.73 0.73
CA ALA A 33 -4.74 3.18 1.53
C ALA A 33 -5.43 2.01 0.81
N SER A 34 -5.75 2.17 -0.47
CA SER A 34 -6.32 1.12 -1.32
C SER A 34 -5.36 -0.05 -1.50
N VAL A 35 -4.06 0.19 -1.68
CA VAL A 35 -3.04 -0.87 -1.76
C VAL A 35 -2.96 -1.63 -0.44
N ALA A 36 -2.86 -0.93 0.69
CA ALA A 36 -2.77 -1.57 2.01
C ALA A 36 -3.99 -2.48 2.24
N ALA A 37 -5.19 -1.99 1.93
CA ALA A 37 -6.43 -2.74 2.01
C ALA A 37 -6.44 -3.98 1.11
N ALA A 38 -6.10 -3.81 -0.18
CA ALA A 38 -6.09 -4.90 -1.15
C ALA A 38 -5.08 -5.99 -0.80
N VAL A 39 -3.85 -5.61 -0.46
CA VAL A 39 -2.78 -6.55 -0.10
C VAL A 39 -3.12 -7.28 1.19
N SER A 40 -3.59 -6.58 2.22
CA SER A 40 -3.98 -7.23 3.50
C SER A 40 -5.12 -8.22 3.30
N SER A 41 -6.11 -7.89 2.46
CA SER A 41 -7.21 -8.79 2.11
C SER A 41 -6.71 -10.06 1.42
N LEU A 42 -5.84 -9.92 0.41
CA LEU A 42 -5.27 -11.05 -0.32
C LEU A 42 -4.41 -11.95 0.59
N VAL A 43 -3.57 -11.35 1.44
CA VAL A 43 -2.73 -12.07 2.39
C VAL A 43 -3.58 -12.82 3.41
N TRP A 44 -4.63 -12.18 3.94
CA TRP A 44 -5.55 -12.83 4.87
C TRP A 44 -6.19 -14.07 4.27
N VAL A 45 -6.75 -13.96 3.05
CA VAL A 45 -7.38 -15.11 2.36
C VAL A 45 -6.36 -16.21 2.08
N ALA A 46 -5.14 -15.85 1.66
CA ALA A 46 -4.07 -16.81 1.44
C ALA A 46 -3.67 -17.55 2.73
N LEU A 47 -3.63 -16.86 3.87
CA LEU A 47 -3.33 -17.48 5.17
C LEU A 47 -4.45 -18.39 5.66
N LEU A 48 -5.72 -18.05 5.40
CA LEU A 48 -6.84 -18.95 5.66
C LEU A 48 -6.72 -20.24 4.83
N TRP A 49 -6.34 -20.14 3.55
CA TRP A 49 -6.08 -21.31 2.71
C TRP A 49 -4.85 -22.10 3.17
N ALA A 50 -3.86 -21.45 3.77
CA ALA A 50 -2.71 -22.10 4.39
C ALA A 50 -3.05 -22.81 5.72
N GLY A 51 -4.29 -22.71 6.19
CA GLY A 51 -4.78 -23.41 7.39
C GLY A 51 -4.67 -22.60 8.69
N LEU A 52 -4.33 -21.31 8.63
CA LEU A 52 -4.43 -20.45 9.82
C LEU A 52 -5.90 -20.22 10.17
N THR A 53 -6.18 -20.19 11.46
CA THR A 53 -7.52 -19.90 11.97
C THR A 53 -7.82 -18.40 11.88
N PHE A 54 -9.08 -18.07 11.60
CA PHE A 54 -9.52 -16.67 11.52
C PHE A 54 -9.40 -15.93 12.87
N ASP A 55 -9.49 -16.66 13.99
CA ASP A 55 -9.30 -16.15 15.36
C ASP A 55 -7.83 -16.13 15.81
N GLY A 56 -6.90 -16.52 14.94
CA GLY A 56 -5.48 -16.50 15.26
C GLY A 56 -4.91 -15.07 15.27
N GLY A 57 -4.30 -14.65 16.37
CA GLY A 57 -3.60 -13.35 16.42
C GLY A 57 -2.50 -13.19 15.36
N TRP A 58 -1.92 -14.29 14.87
CA TRP A 58 -0.90 -14.24 13.82
C TRP A 58 -1.44 -13.88 12.43
N ILE A 59 -2.67 -14.28 12.09
CA ILE A 59 -3.24 -13.93 10.78
C ILE A 59 -3.41 -12.41 10.66
N TRP A 60 -3.75 -11.77 11.78
CA TRP A 60 -3.83 -10.33 11.94
C TRP A 60 -2.49 -9.64 11.74
N VAL A 61 -1.47 -10.06 12.49
CA VAL A 61 -0.14 -9.45 12.43
C VAL A 61 0.43 -9.54 11.02
N ILE A 62 0.40 -10.74 10.41
CA ILE A 62 1.00 -10.95 9.08
C ILE A 62 0.25 -10.11 8.03
N SER A 63 -1.08 -10.12 8.04
CA SER A 63 -1.87 -9.38 7.04
C SER A 63 -1.62 -7.88 7.11
N LEU A 64 -1.62 -7.30 8.32
CA LEU A 64 -1.38 -5.87 8.52
C LEU A 64 0.07 -5.47 8.20
N VAL A 65 1.05 -6.27 8.62
CA VAL A 65 2.47 -5.99 8.37
C VAL A 65 2.76 -6.04 6.88
N VAL A 66 2.30 -7.07 6.17
CA VAL A 66 2.54 -7.20 4.73
C VAL A 66 1.83 -6.10 3.96
N GLY A 67 0.56 -5.82 4.27
CA GLY A 67 -0.19 -4.74 3.61
C GLY A 67 0.43 -3.36 3.84
N GLY A 68 0.80 -3.04 5.08
CA GLY A 68 1.47 -1.79 5.43
C GLY A 68 2.83 -1.64 4.77
N ALA A 69 3.65 -2.70 4.78
CA ALA A 69 4.97 -2.69 4.15
C ALA A 69 4.89 -2.46 2.63
N VAL A 70 3.96 -3.13 1.93
CA VAL A 70 3.77 -2.94 0.49
C VAL A 70 3.27 -1.53 0.17
N ALA A 71 2.30 -1.01 0.94
CA ALA A 71 1.81 0.36 0.76
C ALA A 71 2.92 1.40 0.98
N LEU A 72 3.76 1.21 2.00
CA LEU A 72 4.91 2.06 2.28
C LEU A 72 5.94 2.01 1.14
N ALA A 73 6.28 0.79 0.68
CA ALA A 73 7.23 0.59 -0.40
C ALA A 73 6.76 1.28 -1.70
N LEU A 74 5.50 1.11 -2.09
CA LEU A 74 4.94 1.79 -3.27
C LEU A 74 4.93 3.30 -3.12
N SER A 75 4.58 3.81 -1.93
CA SER A 75 4.55 5.25 -1.65
C SER A 75 5.94 5.91 -1.75
N ILE A 76 7.02 5.15 -1.58
CA ILE A 76 8.41 5.63 -1.73
C ILE A 76 8.90 5.48 -3.18
N VAL A 77 8.59 4.35 -3.83
CA VAL A 77 9.13 4.00 -5.16
C VAL A 77 8.42 4.75 -6.29
N LEU A 78 7.09 4.91 -6.21
CA LEU A 78 6.30 5.52 -7.29
C LEU A 78 6.65 7.00 -7.55
N PRO A 79 6.77 7.88 -6.55
CA PRO A 79 7.17 9.27 -6.77
C PRO A 79 8.52 9.39 -7.48
N ARG A 80 9.51 8.58 -7.06
CA ARG A 80 10.86 8.58 -7.62
C ARG A 80 10.85 8.18 -9.10
N ARG A 81 10.09 7.14 -9.44
CA ARG A 81 9.94 6.70 -10.83
C ARG A 81 9.17 7.71 -11.68
N ARG A 82 8.12 8.31 -11.13
CA ARG A 82 7.35 9.36 -11.82
C ARG A 82 8.21 10.57 -12.15
N ALA A 83 8.97 11.09 -11.18
CA ALA A 83 9.87 12.23 -11.42
C ALA A 83 10.93 11.96 -12.50
N ALA A 84 11.50 10.75 -12.53
CA ALA A 84 12.47 10.37 -13.56
C ALA A 84 11.83 10.29 -14.96
N SER A 85 10.64 9.70 -15.07
CA SER A 85 9.89 9.63 -16.33
C SER A 85 9.49 11.02 -16.83
N ASP A 86 9.05 11.90 -15.94
CA ASP A 86 8.64 13.26 -16.29
C ASP A 86 9.83 14.10 -16.79
N ALA A 87 11.00 13.98 -16.16
CA ALA A 87 12.22 14.65 -16.62
C ALA A 87 12.69 14.15 -18.00
N ALA A 88 12.57 12.85 -18.26
CA ALA A 88 12.87 12.27 -19.57
C ALA A 88 11.90 12.77 -20.65
N LEU A 89 10.60 12.84 -20.34
CA LEU A 89 9.57 13.37 -21.23
C LEU A 89 9.82 14.85 -21.54
N PHE A 90 10.10 15.67 -20.52
CA PHE A 90 10.41 17.10 -20.69
C PHE A 90 11.62 17.30 -21.60
N THR A 91 12.70 16.55 -21.40
CA THR A 91 13.91 16.63 -22.25
C THR A 91 13.62 16.26 -23.70
N ARG A 92 12.72 15.29 -23.94
CA ARG A 92 12.32 14.87 -25.28
C ARG A 92 11.50 15.95 -25.98
N LEU A 93 10.57 16.58 -25.27
CA LEU A 93 9.69 17.62 -25.82
C LEU A 93 10.41 18.97 -25.99
N ALA A 94 11.35 19.32 -25.10
CA ALA A 94 12.11 20.56 -25.19
C ALA A 94 13.16 20.57 -26.33
N LYS A 95 13.49 19.40 -26.89
CA LYS A 95 14.40 19.24 -28.04
C LYS A 95 13.67 19.16 -29.38
N ALA A 96 12.34 19.04 -29.37
CA ALA A 96 11.50 18.98 -30.56
C ALA A 96 11.04 20.39 -30.95
#